data_AF-A0A969WW77-F1
#
_entry.id   AF-A0A969WW77-F1
#
_cell.length_a   1.000
_cell.length_b   1.000
_cell.length_c   1.000
_cell.angle_alpha   90.00
_cell.angle_beta   90.00
_cell.angle_gamma   90.00
#
_symmetry.space_group_name_H-M   'P 1'
#
loop_
_entity.id
_entity.type
_entity.pdbx_description
1 polymer ?
#
loop_
_entity_poly.entity_id
_entity_poly.type
_entity_poly.pdbx_seq_one_letter_code
_entity_poly.pdbx_strand_id
1 'polypeptide(L)' 'MKEKEMIFGLRAVIEAAQAGKDIDKVLVKRELQGELFRELQAVMDLHEIPIQNVLLERNDRFTRKNDQGVLAFISAVT' A
#
# COMPACT_ATOMS: atom_id res chain seq x y z
N MET A 1 -14.03 4.22 17.45
CA MET A 1 -13.23 4.80 16.34
C MET A 1 -12.61 3.61 15.62
N LYS A 2 -12.77 3.46 14.30
CA LYS A 2 -12.09 2.38 13.57
C LYS A 2 -10.59 2.67 13.59
N GLU A 3 -9.81 1.88 14.30
CA GLU A 3 -8.34 1.93 14.20
C GLU A 3 -7.97 1.49 12.79
N LYS A 4 -7.38 2.40 12.01
CA LYS A 4 -6.82 2.09 10.70
C LYS A 4 -5.39 1.64 10.93
N GLU A 5 -5.15 0.34 10.82
CA GLU A 5 -3.78 -0.17 10.82
C GLU A 5 -3.14 0.20 9.48
N MET A 6 -1.84 0.50 9.54
CA MET A 6 -1.05 0.89 8.38
C MET A 6 0.03 -0.17 8.18
N ILE A 7 0.11 -0.71 6.96
CA ILE A 7 1.15 -1.67 6.58
C ILE A 7 2.04 -1.04 5.52
N PHE A 8 3.33 -1.37 5.58
CA PHE A 8 4.37 -0.77 4.75
C PHE A 8 5.10 -1.86 3.95
N GLY A 9 5.49 -1.54 2.73
CA GLY A 9 6.26 -2.42 1.85
C GLY A 9 5.40 -3.25 0.90
N LEU A 10 5.92 -3.49 -0.31
CA LEU A 10 5.18 -4.17 -1.39
C LEU A 10 4.68 -5.56 -0.98
N ARG A 11 5.57 -6.38 -0.40
CA ARG A 11 5.24 -7.77 -0.04
C ARG A 11 4.13 -7.83 1.01
N ALA A 12 4.23 -7.01 2.05
CA ALA A 12 3.22 -6.96 3.11
C ALA A 12 1.83 -6.58 2.56
N VAL A 13 1.78 -5.64 1.61
CA VAL A 13 0.52 -5.24 0.97
C VAL A 13 -0.03 -6.35 0.07
N ILE A 14 0.83 -7.01 -0.71
CA ILE A 14 0.43 -8.17 -1.53
C ILE A 14 -0.12 -9.29 -0.64
N GLU A 15 0.60 -9.65 0.43
CA GLU A 15 0.18 -10.69 1.37
C GLU A 15 -1.14 -10.34 2.07
N ALA A 16 -1.32 -9.07 2.46
CA ALA A 16 -2.57 -8.62 3.06
C ALA A 16 -3.75 -8.72 2.08
N ALA A 17 -3.55 -8.33 0.82
CA ALA A 17 -4.58 -8.43 -0.21
C ALA A 17 -4.92 -9.89 -0.52
N GLN A 18 -3.91 -10.75 -0.67
CA GLN A 18 -4.08 -12.18 -0.89
C GLN A 18 -4.73 -12.90 0.30
N ALA A 19 -4.47 -12.43 1.52
CA ALA A 19 -5.13 -12.93 2.73
C ALA A 19 -6.58 -12.45 2.86
N GLY A 20 -7.09 -11.65 1.92
CA GLY A 20 -8.45 -11.11 1.94
C GLY A 20 -8.65 -10.05 3.03
N LYS A 21 -7.59 -9.35 3.45
CA LYS A 21 -7.74 -8.21 4.36
C LYS A 21 -8.43 -7.06 3.66
N ASP A 22 -9.24 -6.34 4.41
CA ASP A 22 -9.96 -5.17 3.93
C ASP A 22 -8.99 -3.98 3.79
N ILE A 23 -8.52 -3.75 2.57
CA ILE A 23 -7.61 -2.64 2.24
C ILE A 23 -8.43 -1.48 1.69
N ASP A 24 -8.41 -0.36 2.41
CA ASP A 24 -9.14 0.87 2.06
C ASP A 24 -8.51 1.56 0.84
N LYS A 25 -7.17 1.65 0.83
CA LYS A 25 -6.38 2.22 -0.27
C LYS A 25 -4.90 1.93 -0.13
N VAL A 26 -4.19 1.95 -1.26
CA VAL A 26 -2.73 1.82 -1.32
C VAL A 26 -2.11 3.09 -1.88
N LEU A 27 -1.16 3.68 -1.15
CA LEU A 27 -0.33 4.77 -1.64
C LEU A 27 0.99 4.22 -2.16
N VAL A 28 1.34 4.59 -3.39
CA VAL A 28 2.56 4.14 -4.06
C VAL A 28 3.36 5.36 -4.51
N LYS A 29 4.68 5.34 -4.31
CA LYS A 29 5.59 6.36 -4.86
C LYS A 29 5.70 6.19 -6.38
N ARG A 30 5.56 7.29 -7.13
CA ARG A 30 5.58 7.29 -8.61
C ARG A 30 6.83 6.67 -9.25
N GLU A 31 7.94 6.60 -8.53
CA GLU A 31 9.20 6.06 -9.04
C GLU A 31 9.34 4.54 -8.83
N LEU A 32 8.34 3.88 -8.24
CA LEU A 32 8.38 2.43 -8.07
C LEU A 32 8.16 1.71 -9.39
N GLN A 33 9.18 0.96 -9.79
CA GLN A 33 9.17 0.12 -10.98
C GLN A 33 9.78 -1.24 -10.65
N GLY A 34 9.31 -2.29 -11.33
CA GLY A 34 9.80 -3.66 -11.17
C GLY A 34 8.70 -4.71 -11.24
N GLU A 35 9.09 -5.98 -11.24
CA GLU A 35 8.16 -7.13 -11.31
C GLU A 35 7.19 -7.14 -10.11
N LEU A 36 7.70 -6.87 -8.92
CA LEU A 36 6.90 -6.86 -7.69
C LEU A 36 5.81 -5.76 -7.70
N PHE A 37 6.08 -4.62 -8.36
CA PHE A 37 5.08 -3.57 -8.51
C PHE A 37 3.98 -3.98 -9.51
N ARG A 38 4.34 -4.69 -10.58
CA ARG A 38 3.34 -5.26 -11.51
C ARG A 38 2.47 -6.29 -10.81
N GLU A 39 3.07 -7.13 -9.96
CA GLU A 39 2.32 -8.10 -9.16
C GLU A 39 1.36 -7.41 -8.20
N LEU A 40 1.84 -6.39 -7.46
CA LEU A 40 0.98 -5.55 -6.62
C LEU A 40 -0.19 -4.98 -7.43
N GLN A 41 0.09 -4.40 -8.60
CA GLN A 41 -0.95 -3.80 -9.44
C GLN A 41 -1.99 -4.82 -9.90
N ALA A 42 -1.57 -6.03 -10.28
CA ALA A 42 -2.48 -7.11 -10.66
C ALA A 42 -3.37 -7.56 -9.50
N VAL A 43 -2.80 -7.68 -8.29
CA VAL A 43 -3.58 -8.05 -7.09
C VAL A 43 -4.55 -6.94 -6.70
N MET A 44 -4.13 -5.68 -6.74
CA MET A 44 -5.02 -4.55 -6.44
C MET A 44 -6.16 -4.44 -7.43
N ASP A 45 -5.91 -4.66 -8.73
CA ASP A 45 -6.94 -4.65 -9.78
C ASP A 45 -7.95 -5.79 -9.57
N LEU A 46 -7.47 -7.00 -9.25
CA LEU A 46 -8.32 -8.16 -8.95
C LEU A 46 -9.26 -7.93 -7.76
N HIS A 47 -8.79 -7.21 -6.74
CA HIS A 47 -9.54 -6.92 -5.52
C HIS A 47 -10.26 -5.56 -5.57
N GLU A 48 -10.25 -4.87 -6.71
CA GLU A 48 -10.85 -3.54 -6.91
C GLU A 48 -10.33 -2.48 -5.90
N ILE A 49 -9.10 -2.62 -5.43
CA ILE A 49 -8.48 -1.73 -4.45
C ILE A 49 -7.84 -0.53 -5.18
N PRO A 50 -8.16 0.72 -4.80
CA PRO A 50 -7.60 1.89 -5.45
C PRO A 50 -6.11 2.10 -5.10
N ILE A 51 -5.28 2.21 -6.14
CA ILE A 51 -3.88 2.64 -6.04
C ILE A 51 -3.78 4.15 -6.26
N GLN A 52 -3.18 4.86 -5.30
CA GLN A 52 -2.93 6.29 -5.38
C GLN A 52 -1.43 6.58 -5.46
N ASN A 53 -1.01 7.20 -6.56
CA ASN A 53 0.38 7.55 -6.79
C ASN A 53 0.75 8.88 -6.12
N VAL A 54 1.62 8.85 -5.11
CA VAL A 54 2.06 10.02 -4.34
C VAL A 54 3.43 10.53 -4.82
N LEU A 55 3.57 11.87 -4.87
CA LEU A 55 4.85 12.56 -5.07
C LEU A 55 5.53 12.70 -3.72
N LEU A 56 6.76 12.22 -3.64
CA LEU A 56 7.55 12.02 -2.42
C LEU A 56 7.89 13.31 -1.65
N GLU A 57 7.69 14.48 -2.25
CA GLU A 57 8.12 15.77 -1.70
C GLU A 57 7.37 16.19 -0.41
N ARG A 58 6.32 15.45 0.00
CA ARG A 58 5.53 15.78 1.21
C ARG A 58 5.57 14.73 2.32
N ASN A 59 6.44 13.71 2.24
CA ASN A 59 6.45 12.59 3.19
C ASN A 59 7.52 12.64 4.29
N ASP A 60 8.33 13.70 4.34
CA ASP A 60 9.43 13.84 5.33
C ASP A 60 8.95 13.87 6.79
N ARG A 61 7.65 14.12 7.02
CA ARG A 61 7.04 14.12 8.35
C ARG A 61 6.63 12.72 8.87
N PHE A 62 6.48 11.71 8.01
CA PHE A 62 5.95 10.39 8.38
C PHE A 62 6.94 9.22 8.21
N THR A 63 7.95 9.35 7.34
CA THR A 63 8.81 8.22 6.98
C THR A 63 10.29 8.57 7.15
N ARG A 64 10.87 8.27 8.32
CA ARG A 64 12.33 8.29 8.52
C ARG A 64 12.93 7.06 7.84
N LYS A 65 13.79 7.27 6.83
CA LYS A 65 14.78 6.33 6.25
C LYS A 65 14.26 4.89 5.98
N ASN A 66 14.17 4.52 4.70
CA ASN A 66 13.90 3.17 4.15
C ASN A 66 12.45 2.75 3.94
N ASP A 67 11.52 3.70 3.82
CA ASP A 67 10.19 3.33 3.36
C ASP A 67 10.21 3.08 1.84
N GLN A 68 10.17 1.81 1.44
CA GLN A 68 10.15 1.27 0.07
C GLN A 68 8.99 1.79 -0.79
N GLY A 69 8.32 2.84 -0.37
CA GLY A 69 7.44 3.63 -1.22
C GLY A 69 6.05 3.11 -1.38
N VAL A 70 5.66 2.12 -0.59
CA VAL A 70 4.31 1.57 -0.60
C VAL A 70 3.77 1.56 0.82
N LEU A 71 2.61 2.17 0.97
CA LEU A 71 1.82 2.22 2.20
C LEU A 71 0.41 1.73 1.87
N ALA A 72 -0.16 0.83 2.66
CA ALA A 72 -1.58 0.51 2.58
C ALA A 72 -2.28 0.77 3.91
N PHE A 73 -3.52 1.23 3.80
CA PHE A 73 -4.41 1.39 4.95
C PHE A 73 -5.33 0.19 5.00
N ILE A 74 -5.25 -0.59 6.08
CA ILE A 74 -6.16 -1.70 6.33
C ILE A 74 -7.24 -1.23 7.32
N SER A 75 -8.48 -1.56 6.99
CA SER A 75 -9.60 -1.40 7.90
C SER A 75 -9.73 -2.68 8.70
N ALA A 76 -9.56 -2.62 10.01
CA ALA A 76 -10.00 -3.73 10.86
C ALA A 76 -11.53 -3.79 10.77
N VAL A 77 -12.06 -4.75 10.01
CA VAL A 77 -13.48 -5.08 10.06
C VAL A 77 -13.70 -5.79 11.39
N THR A 78 -14.46 -5.15 12.28
CA THR A 78 -14.93 -5.74 13.54
C THR A 78 -15.99 -6.79 13.26
#